data_AF-A0A960MF28-F1
#
_entry.id   AF-A0A960MF28-F1
#
_cell.length_a   1.000
_cell.length_b   1.000
_cell.length_c   1.000
_cell.angle_alpha   90.00
_cell.angle_beta   90.00
_cell.angle_gamma   90.00
#
_symmetry.space_group_name_H-M   'P 1'
#
loop_
_entity.id
_entity.type
_entity.pdbx_description
1 polymer ?
#
loop_
_entity_poly.entity_id
_entity_poly.type
_entity_poly.pdbx_seq_one_letter_code
_entity_poly.pdbx_strand_id
1 'polypeptide(L)'
;AHPFFILVGTALFAATPWGADTVKNPGPHGFTEIVYEFSSAAANNGSGYEGLGDNTPPWNIATGLIMLLGRFIPIILPLAIAGSLSLKKPVAETSGTLRTDSLTFGVMTLVTVVLVGALTFLPIALLGPVIEHLAQFP
;
A
#
# COMPACT_ATOMS: atom_id res chain seq x y z
N ALA A 1 4.10 1.05 7.37
CA ALA A 1 3.90 2.45 6.93
C ALA A 1 2.87 2.54 5.82
N HIS A 2 3.05 1.84 4.68
CA HIS A 2 2.15 1.97 3.52
C HIS A 2 0.66 1.75 3.83
N PRO A 3 0.23 0.66 4.51
CA PRO A 3 -1.20 0.49 4.78
C PRO A 3 -1.83 1.62 5.58
N PHE A 4 -1.10 2.18 6.53
CA PHE A 4 -1.58 3.31 7.32
C PHE A 4 -1.82 4.55 6.45
N PHE A 5 -0.82 4.93 5.62
CA PHE A 5 -0.96 6.07 4.73
C PHE A 5 -2.06 5.88 3.69
N ILE A 6 -2.20 4.67 3.14
CA ILE A 6 -3.23 4.34 2.17
C ILE A 6 -4.62 4.44 2.82
N LEU A 7 -4.85 3.72 3.92
CA LEU A 7 -6.17 3.64 4.52
C LEU A 7 -6.62 4.96 5.15
N VAL A 8 -5.72 5.67 5.83
CA VAL A 8 -6.04 6.98 6.44
C VAL A 8 -6.22 8.06 5.38
N GLY A 9 -5.34 8.09 4.37
CA GLY A 9 -5.47 9.03 3.24
C GLY A 9 -6.78 8.83 2.50
N THR A 10 -7.07 7.59 2.11
CA THR A 10 -8.35 7.23 1.47
C THR A 10 -9.54 7.61 2.34
N ALA A 11 -9.54 7.26 3.63
CA ALA A 11 -10.66 7.57 4.50
C ALA A 11 -10.92 9.08 4.59
N LEU A 12 -9.87 9.89 4.71
CA LEU A 12 -9.96 11.34 4.79
C LEU A 12 -10.47 11.96 3.49
N PHE A 13 -9.92 11.56 2.35
CA PHE A 13 -10.26 12.17 1.06
C PHE A 13 -11.60 11.66 0.51
N ALA A 14 -11.98 10.42 0.80
CA ALA A 14 -13.31 9.91 0.48
C ALA A 14 -14.42 10.54 1.34
N ALA A 15 -14.09 10.95 2.58
CA ALA A 15 -15.07 11.55 3.50
C ALA A 15 -15.13 13.08 3.47
N THR A 16 -14.28 13.74 2.69
CA THR A 16 -14.19 15.21 2.64
C THR A 16 -14.23 15.75 1.21
N PRO A 17 -14.64 17.02 1.01
CA PRO A 17 -14.60 17.67 -0.31
C PRO A 17 -13.21 17.67 -0.97
N TRP A 18 -12.13 17.49 -0.19
CA TRP A 18 -10.77 17.45 -0.71
C TRP A 18 -10.54 16.35 -1.75
N GLY A 19 -11.19 15.20 -1.57
CA GLY A 19 -11.16 14.10 -2.54
C GLY A 19 -12.50 13.89 -3.23
N ALA A 20 -13.62 13.95 -2.50
CA ALA A 20 -14.94 13.65 -3.04
C ALA A 20 -15.31 14.50 -4.26
N ASP A 21 -14.98 15.80 -4.25
CA ASP A 21 -15.30 16.72 -5.36
C ASP A 21 -14.35 16.56 -6.56
N THR A 22 -13.27 15.80 -6.40
CA THR A 22 -12.25 15.57 -7.45
C THR A 22 -12.49 14.31 -8.27
N VAL A 23 -13.42 13.46 -7.83
CA VAL A 23 -13.80 12.22 -8.50
C VAL A 23 -14.63 12.55 -9.74
N LYS A 24 -14.21 12.04 -10.91
CA LYS A 24 -14.92 12.24 -12.18
C LYS A 24 -15.74 11.02 -12.59
N ASN A 25 -15.34 9.84 -12.14
CA ASN A 25 -16.04 8.58 -12.41
C ASN A 25 -16.96 8.23 -11.23
N PRO A 26 -18.29 8.18 -11.41
CA PRO A 26 -19.21 7.95 -10.31
C PRO A 26 -19.11 6.51 -9.79
N GLY A 27 -19.62 6.30 -8.57
CA GLY A 27 -19.73 4.96 -7.99
C GLY A 27 -18.40 4.36 -7.53
N PRO A 28 -18.27 3.01 -7.53
CA PRO A 28 -17.10 2.32 -6.99
C PRO A 28 -15.78 2.62 -7.71
N HIS A 29 -15.84 3.00 -8.99
CA HIS A 29 -14.66 3.38 -9.76
C HIS A 29 -14.00 4.62 -9.16
N GLY A 30 -14.78 5.65 -8.85
CA GLY A 30 -14.28 6.87 -8.21
C GLY A 30 -13.64 6.64 -6.84
N PHE A 31 -14.21 5.73 -6.04
CA PHE A 31 -13.57 5.31 -4.79
C PHE A 31 -12.23 4.60 -5.07
N THR A 32 -12.18 3.77 -6.11
CA THR A 32 -10.94 3.10 -6.55
C THR A 32 -9.88 4.11 -7.00
N GLU A 33 -10.24 5.19 -7.68
CA GLU A 33 -9.31 6.27 -8.06
C GLU A 33 -8.62 6.88 -6.83
N ILE A 34 -9.40 7.21 -5.78
CA ILE A 34 -8.85 7.73 -4.52
C ILE A 34 -7.91 6.70 -3.87
N VAL A 35 -8.36 5.44 -3.75
CA VAL A 35 -7.55 4.36 -3.16
C VAL A 35 -6.24 4.17 -3.92
N TYR A 36 -6.31 4.22 -5.25
CA TYR A 36 -5.18 3.98 -6.12
C TYR A 36 -4.15 5.11 -6.01
N GLU A 37 -4.59 6.37 -5.96
CA GLU A 37 -3.69 7.52 -5.80
C GLU A 37 -2.89 7.43 -4.51
N PHE A 38 -3.55 7.16 -3.37
CA PHE A 38 -2.82 6.96 -2.11
C PHE A 38 -1.95 5.70 -2.11
N SER A 39 -2.38 4.63 -2.79
CA SER A 39 -1.58 3.41 -2.95
C SER A 39 -0.29 3.68 -3.72
N SER A 40 -0.41 4.40 -4.83
CA SER A 40 0.72 4.78 -5.68
C SER A 40 1.68 5.71 -4.97
N ALA A 41 1.17 6.76 -4.33
CA ALA A 41 1.96 7.72 -3.57
C ALA A 41 2.67 7.03 -2.38
N ALA A 42 1.96 6.22 -1.59
CA ALA A 42 2.56 5.55 -0.44
C ALA A 42 3.64 4.56 -0.87
N ALA A 43 3.42 3.81 -1.95
CA ALA A 43 4.39 2.85 -2.47
C ALA A 43 5.53 3.49 -3.29
N ASN A 44 5.45 4.80 -3.58
CA ASN A 44 6.32 5.50 -4.53
C ASN A 44 6.34 4.82 -5.91
N ASN A 45 5.18 4.37 -6.39
CA ASN A 45 5.05 3.74 -7.71
C ASN A 45 5.03 4.81 -8.82
N GLY A 46 4.15 5.81 -8.69
CA GLY A 46 4.01 6.90 -9.66
C GLY A 46 3.01 6.61 -10.79
N SER A 47 2.25 5.51 -10.71
CA SER A 47 1.12 5.26 -11.59
C SER A 47 -0.13 6.04 -11.13
N GLY A 48 -0.98 6.45 -12.07
CA GLY A 48 -2.26 7.09 -11.82
C GLY A 48 -3.38 6.46 -12.65
N TYR A 49 -4.63 6.59 -12.19
CA TYR A 49 -5.81 6.27 -13.00
C TYR A 49 -6.12 7.35 -14.05
N GLU A 50 -5.56 8.55 -13.89
CA GLU A 50 -5.69 9.72 -14.79
C GLU A 50 -7.13 10.27 -14.98
N GLY A 51 -8.13 9.67 -14.34
CA GLY A 51 -9.49 10.22 -14.24
C GLY A 51 -9.68 11.20 -13.09
N LEU A 52 -8.93 11.02 -11.99
CA LEU A 52 -9.00 11.85 -10.77
C LEU A 52 -8.57 13.30 -11.03
N GLY A 53 -9.29 14.27 -10.45
CA GLY A 53 -8.92 15.70 -10.47
C GLY A 53 -7.93 16.06 -9.36
N ASP A 54 -6.76 15.43 -9.35
CA ASP A 54 -5.80 15.47 -8.24
C ASP A 54 -4.84 16.67 -8.23
N ASN A 55 -4.84 17.51 -9.28
CA ASN A 55 -4.05 18.75 -9.29
C ASN A 55 -4.70 19.86 -8.43
N THR A 56 -4.78 19.61 -7.12
CA THR A 56 -5.29 20.54 -6.12
C THR A 56 -4.33 20.64 -4.94
N PRO A 57 -4.32 21.75 -4.18
CA PRO A 57 -3.44 21.87 -3.03
C PRO A 57 -3.58 20.73 -1.99
N PRO A 58 -4.79 20.26 -1.60
CA PRO A 58 -4.93 19.15 -0.66
C PRO A 58 -4.25 17.85 -1.15
N TRP A 59 -4.51 17.46 -2.40
CA TRP A 59 -3.90 16.26 -3.00
C TRP A 59 -2.38 16.39 -3.06
N ASN A 60 -1.86 17.46 -3.65
CA ASN A 60 -0.41 17.71 -3.81
C ASN A 60 0.34 17.69 -2.46
N ILE A 61 -0.24 18.28 -1.42
CA ILE A 61 0.36 18.29 -0.08
C ILE A 61 0.30 16.89 0.54
N ALA A 62 -0.85 16.22 0.50
CA ALA A 62 -1.03 14.91 1.11
C ALA A 62 -0.15 13.84 0.45
N THR A 63 -0.19 13.72 -0.88
CA THR A 63 0.62 12.75 -1.62
C THR A 63 2.10 13.09 -1.54
N GLY A 64 2.46 14.38 -1.60
CA GLY A 64 3.82 14.87 -1.39
C GLY A 64 4.43 14.40 -0.06
N LEU A 65 3.70 14.61 1.05
CA LEU A 65 4.13 14.16 2.38
C LEU A 65 4.18 12.64 2.46
N ILE A 66 3.17 11.94 1.93
CA ILE A 66 3.09 10.49 1.95
C ILE A 66 4.24 9.87 1.14
N MET A 67 4.62 10.42 -0.01
CA MET A 67 5.77 9.97 -0.79
C MET A 67 7.07 10.13 -0.01
N LEU A 68 7.31 11.31 0.60
CA LEU A 68 8.50 11.54 1.43
C LEU A 68 8.60 10.53 2.56
N LEU A 69 7.53 10.33 3.32
CA LEU A 69 7.50 9.39 4.45
C LEU A 69 7.56 7.93 3.98
N GLY A 70 6.82 7.59 2.93
CA GLY A 70 6.77 6.29 2.29
C GLY A 70 8.10 5.91 1.64
N ARG A 71 8.96 6.88 1.29
CA ARG A 71 10.30 6.63 0.78
C ARG A 71 11.32 6.49 1.89
N PHE A 72 11.39 7.46 2.79
CA PHE A 72 12.51 7.53 3.74
C PHE A 72 12.34 6.64 4.97
N ILE A 73 11.13 6.41 5.47
CA ILE A 73 10.92 5.47 6.60
C ILE A 73 11.35 4.04 6.20
N PRO A 74 10.93 3.49 5.04
CA PRO A 74 11.38 2.17 4.58
C PRO A 74 12.85 2.11 4.16
N ILE A 75 13.59 3.23 4.11
CA ILE A 75 15.05 3.22 3.94
C ILE A 75 15.73 3.21 5.32
N ILE A 76 15.31 4.09 6.22
CA ILE A 76 15.93 4.26 7.55
C ILE A 76 15.79 2.98 8.38
N LEU A 77 14.61 2.35 8.39
CA LEU A 77 14.37 1.17 9.23
C LEU A 77 15.21 -0.05 8.80
N PRO A 78 15.26 -0.46 7.53
CA PRO A 78 16.15 -1.55 7.11
C PRO A 78 17.63 -1.25 7.35
N LEU A 79 18.09 0.00 7.21
CA LEU A 79 19.47 0.37 7.57
C LEU A 79 19.73 0.21 9.07
N ALA A 80 18.78 0.60 9.92
CA ALA A 80 18.88 0.37 11.36
C ALA A 80 18.89 -1.13 11.70
N ILE A 81 18.06 -1.93 11.02
CA ILE A 81 18.06 -3.39 11.15
C ILE A 81 19.42 -3.97 10.73
N ALA A 82 19.97 -3.53 9.59
CA ALA A 82 21.27 -3.97 9.12
C ALA A 82 22.40 -3.63 10.13
N GLY A 83 22.38 -2.42 10.69
CA GLY A 83 23.29 -2.02 11.76
C GLY A 83 23.10 -2.85 13.04
N SER A 84 21.87 -3.21 13.42
CA SER A 84 21.63 -4.11 14.54
C SER A 84 22.08 -5.55 14.27
N LEU A 85 22.01 -6.01 13.02
CA LEU A 85 22.42 -7.36 12.61
C LEU A 85 23.94 -7.48 12.49
N SER A 86 24.64 -6.42 12.10
CA SER A 86 26.11 -6.43 11.96
C SER A 86 26.85 -6.68 13.29
N LEU A 87 26.21 -6.35 14.41
CA LEU A 87 26.73 -6.62 15.76
C LEU A 87 26.53 -8.09 16.20
N LYS A 88 25.74 -8.89 15.47
CA LYS A 88 25.46 -10.29 15.82
C LYS A 88 26.45 -11.22 15.12
N LYS A 89 26.92 -12.24 15.84
CA LYS A 89 27.76 -13.30 15.27
C LYS A 89 26.88 -14.35 14.60
N PRO A 90 27.23 -14.83 13.38
CA PRO A 90 26.59 -16.00 12.79
C PRO A 90 26.74 -17.22 13.70
N VAL A 91 25.70 -18.05 13.76
CA VAL A 91 25.69 -19.32 14.50
C VAL A 91 25.72 -20.49 13.52
N ALA A 92 26.30 -21.61 13.92
CA ALA A 92 26.35 -22.81 13.11
C ALA A 92 24.94 -23.38 12.88
N GLU A 93 24.75 -24.03 11.73
CA GLU A 93 23.50 -24.73 11.43
C GLU A 93 23.30 -25.92 12.37
N THR A 94 22.04 -26.14 12.73
CA THR A 94 21.61 -27.24 13.61
C THR A 94 20.43 -27.98 12.98
N SER A 95 20.00 -29.08 13.60
CA SER A 95 18.77 -29.78 13.18
C SER A 95 17.51 -28.93 13.24
N GLY A 96 17.51 -27.82 14.01
CA GLY A 96 16.40 -26.86 14.08
C GLY A 96 16.50 -25.69 13.10
N THR A 97 17.57 -25.58 12.30
CA THR A 97 17.75 -24.47 11.37
C THR A 97 16.86 -24.63 10.14
N LEU A 98 15.97 -23.66 9.90
CA LEU A 98 15.09 -23.65 8.73
C LEU A 98 15.88 -23.26 7.47
N ARG A 99 15.77 -24.07 6.41
CA ARG A 99 16.37 -23.80 5.09
C ARG A 99 15.62 -22.71 4.32
N THR A 100 16.20 -21.52 4.22
CA THR A 100 15.61 -20.36 3.54
C THR A 100 15.79 -20.37 2.01
N ASP A 101 16.54 -21.33 1.47
CA ASP A 101 16.78 -21.57 0.04
C ASP A 101 15.85 -22.66 -0.54
N SER A 102 14.89 -23.14 0.25
CA SER A 102 14.00 -24.23 -0.12
C SER A 102 12.68 -23.76 -0.73
N LEU A 103 12.03 -24.63 -1.51
CA LEU A 103 10.69 -24.39 -2.02
C LEU A 103 9.68 -24.10 -0.89
N THR A 104 9.78 -24.84 0.22
CA THR A 104 8.92 -24.66 1.39
C THR A 104 9.00 -23.24 1.94
N PHE A 105 10.21 -22.70 2.09
CA PHE A 105 10.40 -21.32 2.55
C PHE A 105 9.88 -20.30 1.53
N GLY A 106 10.09 -20.54 0.23
CA GLY A 106 9.54 -19.70 -0.84
C GLY A 106 8.01 -19.63 -0.81
N VAL A 107 7.35 -20.78 -0.68
CA VAL A 107 5.87 -20.87 -0.57
C VAL A 107 5.38 -20.18 0.70
N MET A 108 6.00 -20.44 1.84
CA MET A 108 5.65 -19.79 3.11
C MET A 108 5.76 -18.26 3.01
N THR A 109 6.84 -17.76 2.40
CA THR A 109 7.06 -16.31 2.20
C THR A 109 5.99 -15.71 1.29
N LEU A 110 5.69 -16.36 0.15
CA LEU A 110 4.63 -15.92 -0.76
C LEU A 110 3.27 -15.85 -0.08
N VAL A 111 2.88 -16.92 0.63
CA VAL A 111 1.61 -16.99 1.36
C VAL A 111 1.54 -15.90 2.42
N THR A 112 2.65 -15.63 3.12
CA THR A 112 2.71 -14.54 4.11
C THR A 112 2.47 -13.18 3.46
N VAL A 113 3.12 -12.88 2.33
CA VAL A 113 2.93 -11.62 1.60
C VAL A 113 1.49 -11.48 1.11
N VAL A 114 0.93 -12.53 0.51
CA VAL A 114 -0.45 -12.53 0.00
C VAL A 114 -1.46 -12.37 1.14
N LEU A 115 -1.32 -13.09 2.25
CA LEU A 115 -2.27 -13.01 3.37
C LEU A 115 -2.21 -11.65 4.05
N VAL A 116 -1.02 -11.11 4.31
CA VAL A 116 -0.89 -9.79 4.92
C VAL A 116 -1.49 -8.73 4.00
N GLY A 117 -1.19 -8.77 2.69
CA GLY A 117 -1.77 -7.83 1.73
C GLY A 117 -3.28 -7.96 1.61
N ALA A 118 -3.78 -9.18 1.38
CA ALA A 118 -5.20 -9.44 1.20
C ALA A 118 -6.00 -9.04 2.44
N LEU A 119 -5.63 -9.49 3.63
CA LEU A 119 -6.38 -9.17 4.86
C LEU A 119 -6.37 -7.67 5.19
N THR A 120 -5.33 -6.95 4.77
CA THR A 120 -5.22 -5.50 5.01
C THR A 120 -6.14 -4.70 4.08
N PHE A 121 -6.25 -5.10 2.81
CA PHE A 121 -6.93 -4.30 1.77
C PHE A 121 -8.22 -4.90 1.25
N LEU A 122 -8.60 -6.11 1.68
CA LEU A 122 -9.84 -6.77 1.24
C LEU A 122 -11.08 -5.88 1.46
N PRO A 123 -11.28 -5.21 2.61
CA PRO A 123 -12.48 -4.39 2.79
C PRO A 123 -12.61 -3.27 1.76
N ILE A 124 -11.52 -2.56 1.44
CA ILE A 124 -11.56 -1.46 0.47
C ILE A 124 -11.60 -1.99 -0.98
N ALA A 125 -10.96 -3.13 -1.26
CA ALA A 125 -11.04 -3.77 -2.57
C ALA A 125 -12.46 -4.25 -2.88
N LEU A 126 -13.19 -4.72 -1.86
CA LEU A 126 -14.60 -5.09 -1.99
C LEU A 126 -15.49 -3.88 -2.32
N LEU A 127 -15.21 -2.71 -1.73
CA LEU A 127 -15.99 -1.49 -1.95
C LEU A 127 -15.66 -0.75 -3.26
N GLY A 128 -14.52 -1.05 -3.88
CA GLY A 128 -14.09 -0.44 -5.14
C GLY A 128 -14.17 -1.44 -6.31
N PRO A 129 -13.04 -2.02 -6.74
CA PRO A 129 -12.98 -2.75 -8.01
C PRO A 129 -13.80 -4.05 -8.03
N VAL A 130 -13.98 -4.73 -6.89
CA VAL A 130 -14.74 -5.99 -6.88
C VAL A 130 -16.23 -5.74 -7.09
N ILE A 131 -16.81 -4.78 -6.35
CA ILE A 131 -18.22 -4.44 -6.55
C ILE A 131 -18.46 -3.80 -7.92
N GLU A 132 -17.50 -3.03 -8.44
CA GLU A 132 -17.54 -2.50 -9.81
C GLU A 132 -17.72 -3.62 -10.83
N HIS A 133 -16.87 -4.66 -10.74
CA HIS A 133 -16.91 -5.81 -11.62
C HIS A 133 -18.19 -6.63 -11.48
N LEU A 134 -18.64 -6.89 -10.25
CA LEU A 134 -19.78 -7.78 -9.99
C LEU A 134 -21.13 -7.14 -10.29
N ALA A 135 -21.26 -5.83 -10.05
CA ALA A 135 -22.52 -5.12 -10.25
C ALA A 135 -22.65 -4.50 -11.65
N GLN A 136 -21.64 -4.64 -12.52
CA GLN A 136 -21.63 -4.13 -13.89
C GLN A 136 -21.99 -2.64 -13.95
N PHE A 137 -21.34 -1.83 -13.12
CA PHE A 137 -21.52 -0.38 -13.20
C PHE A 137 -21.12 0.11 -14.60
N PRO A 138 -21.91 1.04 -15.19
CA PRO A 138 -21.67 1.55 -16.53
C PRO A 138 -20.40 2.41 -16.62
#